data_AF-A0ABD5Y3L1-F1
#
_entry.id   AF-A0ABD5Y3L1-F1
#
_cell.length_a   1.000
_cell.length_b   1.000
_cell.length_c   1.000
_cell.angle_alpha   90.00
_cell.angle_beta   90.00
_cell.angle_gamma   90.00
#
_symmetry.space_group_name_H-M   'P 1'
#
loop_
_entity.id
_entity.type
_entity.pdbx_description
1 polymer ?
#
loop_
_entity_poly.entity_id
_entity_poly.type
_entity_poly.pdbx_seq_one_letter_code
_entity_poly.pdbx_strand_id
1 'polypeptide(L)' 'MRETDLPCSDCGASLVERVVFTADLPIETDGQSSARIARCDTCGARYYPHRTVSQLAGRSNASRRRRSD' A
#
# COMPACT_ATOMS: atom_id res chain seq x y z
N MET A 1 -7.91 -15.82 -4.35
CA MET A 1 -6.58 -15.78 -3.72
C MET A 1 -6.23 -14.32 -3.48
N ARG A 2 -5.67 -13.98 -2.31
CA ARG A 2 -5.21 -12.60 -2.01
C ARG A 2 -3.75 -12.48 -2.43
N GLU A 3 -3.32 -11.31 -2.89
CA GLU A 3 -1.91 -11.05 -3.25
C GLU A 3 -0.98 -11.22 -2.04
N THR A 4 -1.51 -11.15 -0.82
CA THR A 4 -0.79 -11.38 0.44
C THR A 4 -0.58 -12.85 0.78
N ASP A 5 -1.28 -13.78 0.11
CA ASP A 5 -1.06 -15.24 0.25
C ASP A 5 0.12 -15.73 -0.60
N LEU A 6 0.71 -14.84 -1.41
CA LEU A 6 1.85 -15.18 -2.24
C LEU A 6 3.13 -15.21 -1.41
N PRO A 7 4.08 -16.09 -1.74
CA PRO A 7 5.41 -16.04 -1.15
C PRO A 7 6.13 -14.76 -1.53
N CYS A 8 7.01 -14.30 -0.64
CA CYS A 8 7.88 -13.15 -0.87
C CYS A 8 8.72 -13.40 -2.13
N SER A 9 8.70 -12.45 -3.07
CA SER A 9 9.47 -12.56 -4.31
C SER A 9 10.98 -12.54 -4.08
N ASP A 10 11.44 -11.99 -2.96
CA ASP A 10 12.85 -11.83 -2.62
C ASP A 10 13.45 -13.07 -1.95
N CYS A 11 12.73 -13.66 -0.98
CA CYS A 11 13.25 -14.74 -0.14
C CYS A 11 12.37 -16.00 -0.10
N GLY A 12 11.22 -16.00 -0.79
CA GLY A 12 10.29 -17.15 -0.84
C GLY A 12 9.47 -17.39 0.44
N ALA A 13 9.70 -16.63 1.51
CA ALA A 13 8.99 -16.79 2.78
C ALA A 13 7.56 -16.25 2.72
N SER A 14 6.71 -16.66 3.66
CA SER A 14 5.32 -16.21 3.72
C SER A 14 5.22 -14.70 3.95
N LEU A 15 4.34 -14.05 3.18
CA LEU A 15 3.97 -12.67 3.41
C LEU A 15 2.86 -12.58 4.46
N VAL A 16 2.87 -11.50 5.25
CA VAL A 16 1.87 -11.24 6.29
C VAL A 16 1.20 -9.90 6.01
N GLU A 17 -0.14 -9.86 6.04
CA GLU A 17 -0.88 -8.60 5.92
C GLU A 17 -0.65 -7.76 7.19
N ARG A 18 -0.22 -6.50 7.01
CA ARG A 18 -0.12 -5.50 8.07
C ARG A 18 -0.79 -4.21 7.67
N VAL A 19 -1.47 -3.59 8.62
CA VAL A 19 -1.94 -2.21 8.51
C VAL A 19 -0.82 -1.29 8.97
N VAL A 20 -0.42 -0.35 8.12
CA VAL A 20 0.59 0.68 8.43
C VAL A 20 -0.01 2.05 8.23
N PHE A 21 0.48 3.04 8.97
CA PHE A 21 0.10 4.41 8.73
C PHE A 21 0.72 4.89 7.42
N THR A 22 -0.06 5.57 6.62
CA THR A 22 0.41 6.12 5.35
C THR A 22 1.49 7.18 5.53
N ALA A 23 1.52 7.86 6.68
CA ALA A 23 2.60 8.76 7.07
C ALA A 23 3.97 8.07 7.20
N ASP A 24 3.99 6.75 7.44
CA ASP A 24 5.22 5.93 7.50
C ASP A 24 5.60 5.39 6.11
N LEU A 25 4.72 5.54 5.11
CA LEU A 25 4.96 5.09 3.76
C LEU A 25 5.62 6.20 2.93
N PRO A 26 6.55 5.87 2.03
CA PRO A 26 7.19 6.82 1.11
C PRO A 26 6.25 7.24 -0.04
N ILE A 27 4.95 7.29 0.21
CA ILE A 27 3.91 7.53 -0.79
C ILE A 27 3.09 8.72 -0.29
N GLU A 28 2.93 9.75 -1.11
CA GLU A 28 2.02 10.83 -0.78
C GLU A 28 0.58 10.33 -0.84
N THR A 29 -0.09 10.31 0.31
CA THR A 29 -1.49 9.90 0.40
C THR A 29 -2.33 11.07 0.89
N ASP A 30 -3.13 11.63 -0.01
CA ASP A 30 -4.04 12.71 0.33
C ASP A 30 -5.24 12.15 1.14
N GLY A 31 -5.10 12.11 2.46
CA GLY A 31 -6.20 11.84 3.39
C GLY A 31 -6.55 10.38 3.67
N GLN A 32 -5.67 9.41 3.43
CA GLN A 32 -5.74 8.13 4.12
C GLN A 32 -4.81 8.16 5.31
N SER A 33 -5.26 7.67 6.47
CA SER A 33 -4.42 7.55 7.67
C SER A 33 -3.67 6.22 7.69
N SER A 34 -4.22 5.17 7.07
CA SER A 34 -3.65 3.83 7.09
C SER A 34 -3.91 3.05 5.81
N ALA A 35 -2.96 2.17 5.47
CA ALA A 35 -2.95 1.33 4.30
C ALA A 35 -2.58 -0.11 4.68
N ARG A 36 -3.14 -1.09 3.98
CA ARG A 36 -2.78 -2.50 4.15
C ARG A 36 -1.64 -2.86 3.22
N ILE A 37 -0.57 -3.41 3.76
CA ILE A 37 0.59 -3.88 3.01
C ILE A 37 0.82 -5.36 3.30
N ALA A 38 1.49 -6.05 2.38
CA ALA A 38 2.11 -7.33 2.68
C ALA A 38 3.55 -7.06 3.15
N ARG A 39 3.94 -7.63 4.28
CA ARG A 39 5.32 -7.57 4.78
C ARG A 39 5.87 -8.98 4.93
N CYS A 40 7.10 -9.19 4.50
CA CYS A 40 7.86 -10.39 4.83
C CYS A 40 8.55 -10.19 6.18
N ASP A 41 8.33 -11.09 7.14
CA ASP A 41 9.01 -11.03 8.45
C ASP A 41 10.47 -11.50 8.35
N THR A 42 10.78 -12.36 7.38
CA THR A 42 12.12 -12.94 7.18
C THR A 42 13.12 -11.95 6.59
N CYS A 43 12.77 -11.28 5.48
CA CYS A 43 13.67 -10.33 4.80
C CYS A 43 13.29 -8.87 5.05
N GLY A 44 12.16 -8.59 5.69
CA GLY A 44 11.67 -7.23 5.93
C GLY A 44 11.07 -6.54 4.70
N ALA A 45 11.03 -7.20 3.54
CA ALA A 45 10.47 -6.65 2.31
C ALA A 45 8.99 -6.25 2.47
N ARG A 46 8.62 -5.11 1.88
CA ARG A 46 7.26 -4.56 1.91
C ARG A 46 6.69 -4.56 0.49
N TYR A 47 5.48 -5.09 0.36
CA TYR A 47 4.74 -5.20 -0.89
C TYR A 47 3.40 -4.48 -0.76
N TYR A 48 3.01 -3.76 -1.80
CA TYR A 48 1.78 -2.98 -1.84
C TYR A 48 0.77 -3.67 -2.76
N PRO A 49 -0.26 -4.35 -2.22
CA PRO A 49 -1.27 -5.01 -3.04
C PRO A 49 -1.94 -4.02 -3.99
N HIS A 50 -2.39 -4.49 -5.14
CA HIS A 50 -3.04 -3.64 -6.14
C HIS A 50 -4.26 -2.90 -5.56
N ARG A 51 -5.01 -3.54 -4.64
CA ARG A 51 -6.12 -2.88 -3.92
C ARG A 51 -5.67 -1.70 -3.07
N THR A 52 -4.50 -1.77 -2.45
CA THR A 52 -3.95 -0.68 -1.66
C THR A 52 -3.52 0.46 -2.57
N VAL A 53 -2.78 0.14 -3.63
CA VAL A 53 -2.38 1.14 -4.64
C VAL A 53 -3.60 1.81 -5.26
N SER A 54 -4.66 1.05 -5.59
CA SER A 54 -5.91 1.60 -6.14
C SER A 54 -6.63 2.54 -5.17
N GLN A 55 -6.62 2.24 -3.87
CA GLN A 55 -7.22 3.12 -2.85
C GLN A 55 -6.43 4.42 -2.66
N LEU A 56 -5.10 4.34 -2.73
CA LEU A 56 -4.22 5.51 -2.66
C LEU A 56 -4.30 6.37 -3.93
N ALA A 57 -4.28 5.73 -5.10
CA ALA A 57 -4.32 6.39 -6.40
C ALA A 57 -5.70 6.98 -6.74
N GLY A 58 -6.79 6.28 -6.38
CA GLY A 58 -8.16 6.68 -6.71
C GLY A 58 -8.59 8.04 -6.14
N ARG A 59 -7.90 8.56 -5.11
CA ARG A 59 -8.16 9.89 -4.53
C ARG A 59 -7.26 11.00 -5.03
N SER A 60 -6.11 10.66 -5.63
CA SER A 60 -5.18 11.65 -6.21
C SER A 60 -5.82 12.44 -7.36
N ASN A 61 -6.90 11.92 -7.96
CA ASN A 61 -7.61 12.56 -9.05
C ASN A 61 -8.76 13.48 -8.61
N ALA A 62 -9.14 13.48 -7.32
CA ALA A 62 -10.23 14.32 -6.81
C ALA A 62 -9.77 15.73 -6.42
N SER A 63 -8.49 15.88 -6.05
CA SER A 63 -7.91 17.16 -5.60
C SER A 63 -7.47 18.09 -6.75
N ARG A 64 -7.35 17.58 -7.99
CA ARG A 64 -6.98 18.42 -9.16
C ARG A 64 -8.11 19.26 -9.76
N ARG A 65 -9.36 19.10 -9.32
CA ARG A 65 -10.53 19.82 -9.88
C ARG A 65 -10.97 21.06 -9.10
N ARG A 66 -10.29 21.47 -8.03
CA ARG A 66 -10.65 22.65 -7.22
C ARG A 66 -9.64 23.81 -7.33
N ARG A 67 -9.17 24.13 -8.54
CA ARG A 67 -8.34 25.32 -8.77
C ARG A 67 -8.60 25.91 -10.15
N SER A 68 -9.84 26.30 -10.39
CA SER A 68 -10.27 27.11 -11.54
C SER A 68 -11.60 27.77 -11.17
N ASP A 69 -11.54 28.81 -10.35
CA ASP A 69 -12.51 29.92 -10.32
C ASP A 69 -11.75 31.18 -9.84
#